data_AF-A0A8T0XZB8-F1
#
_entry.id   AF-A0A8T0XZB8-F1
#
_cell.length_a   1.000
_cell.length_b   1.000
_cell.length_c   1.000
_cell.angle_alpha   90.00
_cell.angle_beta   90.00
_cell.angle_gamma   90.00
#
_symmetry.space_group_name_H-M   'P 1'
#
loop_
_entity.id
_entity.type
_entity.pdbx_description
1 polymer ?
#
loop_
_entity_poly.entity_id
_entity_poly.type
_entity_poly.pdbx_seq_one_letter_code
_entity_poly.pdbx_strand_id
1 'polypeptide(L)'
;MTTLVIAHRLSTIRKADKIVVVNAGHVVEEGNHDQLVVIEDGIYRKLYTIQEEKAQEEAEAATTSVETNDEDSQPGLARRLSSRSAFEGEACLKNFEMESHADEPTSKFTIFDAIAFSRPERKTFIVGIIASGIMGCALPLSAVLISELVAVMTTKYTEYQNSHEEATLDDLKHDVMVYGLCYIAGAIVVFVSTFVQNFAFKYMAEKLTSRLRNIHFTALCRQNIGFFDEKKNATGALTADLSTSATKVALISGDSQGRVVQVIFTFAAALVVSFAFGSWLLTLVMLAVFPFLIMGQAARGKHMKTAGGLSDELSDVGAQASEALSNIRTVASLGLEKSLTGKLSDLLEEPLARGRREAHVNGLALGFGSFVLFAAYALAFWYGGKLVDDGDISFKELMRTLMAIMMSAQGIGMASTFVADSDHALKAGKSIVALHDREPPIDSFDEKGLRPALLEGTIEFKNVSFRYPTRPEITVLKNYNLTIEAGQTVAFCGPSGGGK
;
A
#
# COMPACT_ATOMS: atom_id res chain seq x y z
N MET A 1 39.38 34.73 10.64
CA MET A 1 38.02 34.15 10.67
C MET A 1 37.47 34.36 12.06
N THR A 2 36.38 35.11 12.21
CA THR A 2 35.70 35.26 13.51
C THR A 2 34.87 34.01 13.75
N THR A 3 35.01 33.38 14.92
CA THR A 3 34.34 32.11 15.22
C THR A 3 33.42 32.28 16.42
N LEU A 4 32.14 31.97 16.25
CA LEU A 4 31.17 31.88 17.34
C LEU A 4 30.99 30.41 17.72
N VAL A 5 31.26 30.07 18.98
CA VAL A 5 31.13 28.70 19.48
C VAL A 5 30.10 28.68 20.61
N ILE A 6 29.06 27.87 20.46
CA ILE A 6 28.11 27.54 21.54
C ILE A 6 28.48 26.14 22.02
N ALA A 7 29.04 26.02 23.21
CA ALA A 7 29.51 24.75 23.74
C ALA A 7 28.72 24.32 24.98
N HIS A 8 28.38 23.04 25.03
CA HIS A 8 27.83 22.40 26.22
C HIS A 8 28.94 21.88 27.16
N ARG A 9 30.15 21.61 26.62
CA ARG A 9 31.32 21.17 27.39
C ARG A 9 32.26 22.35 27.61
N LEU A 10 32.38 22.80 28.86
CA LEU A 10 33.17 23.98 29.22
C LEU A 10 34.67 23.83 28.89
N SER A 11 35.19 22.59 28.92
CA SER A 11 36.56 22.28 28.52
C SER A 11 36.91 22.67 27.07
N THR A 12 35.91 22.73 26.17
CA THR A 12 36.12 23.07 24.76
C THR A 12 36.23 24.58 24.49
N ILE A 13 35.71 25.42 25.38
CA ILE A 13 35.72 26.89 25.24
C ILE A 13 36.74 27.59 26.15
N ARG A 14 37.54 26.82 26.92
CA ARG A 14 38.59 27.35 27.81
C ARG A 14 39.62 28.21 27.08
N LYS A 15 39.89 27.91 25.80
CA LYS A 15 40.84 28.64 24.96
C LYS A 15 40.21 29.73 24.09
N ALA A 16 38.93 30.05 24.29
CA ALA A 16 38.28 31.12 23.54
C ALA A 16 38.84 32.48 23.97
N ASP A 17 39.12 33.37 23.02
CA ASP A 17 39.63 34.72 23.30
C ASP A 17 38.65 35.55 24.14
N LYS A 18 37.35 35.24 24.04
CA LYS A 18 36.26 35.92 24.72
C LYS A 18 35.13 34.93 25.01
N ILE A 19 34.73 34.82 26.27
CA ILE A 19 33.59 34.02 26.73
C ILE A 19 32.47 34.97 27.14
N VAL A 20 31.26 34.69 26.68
CA VAL A 20 30.04 35.47 26.99
C VAL A 20 29.03 34.53 27.63
N VAL A 21 28.57 34.87 28.83
CA VAL A 21 27.59 34.10 29.58
C VAL A 21 26.23 34.75 29.45
N VAL A 22 25.25 33.98 29.00
CA VAL A 22 23.88 34.43 28.81
C VAL A 22 22.99 33.76 29.86
N ASN A 23 22.22 34.56 30.59
CA ASN A 23 21.18 34.06 31.51
C ASN A 23 19.88 34.83 31.27
N ALA A 24 18.76 34.12 31.21
CA ALA A 24 17.42 34.67 30.93
C ALA A 24 17.36 35.61 29.71
N GLY A 25 18.17 35.34 28.67
CA GLY A 25 18.22 36.16 27.45
C GLY A 25 19.09 37.42 27.53
N HIS A 26 19.75 37.68 28.66
CA HIS A 26 20.66 38.81 28.85
C HIS A 26 22.11 38.33 28.98
N VAL A 27 23.06 39.13 28.48
CA VAL A 27 24.50 38.94 28.75
C VAL A 27 24.77 39.37 30.19
N VAL A 28 25.22 38.44 31.03
CA VAL A 28 25.45 38.67 32.46
C VAL A 28 26.94 38.77 32.78
N GLU A 29 27.78 37.99 32.10
CA GLU A 29 29.22 38.00 32.30
C GLU A 29 29.94 37.93 30.95
N GLU A 30 31.08 38.60 30.86
CA GLU A 30 31.93 38.65 29.67
C GLU A 30 33.40 38.74 30.10
N GLY A 31 34.25 37.89 29.54
CA GLY A 31 35.69 37.90 29.86
C GLY A 31 36.44 36.68 29.32
N ASN A 32 37.73 36.58 29.63
CA ASN A 32 38.48 35.34 29.40
C ASN A 32 38.19 34.33 30.54
N HIS A 33 38.49 33.05 30.32
CA HIS A 33 38.32 31.98 31.31
C HIS A 33 38.90 32.37 32.68
N ASP A 34 40.14 32.86 32.70
CA ASP A 34 40.83 33.22 33.94
C ASP A 34 40.13 34.37 34.70
N GLN A 35 39.42 35.26 33.98
CA GLN A 35 38.67 36.37 34.59
C GLN A 35 37.33 35.90 35.15
N LEU A 36 36.65 34.99 34.45
CA LEU A 36 35.31 34.53 34.80
C LEU A 36 35.31 33.49 35.94
N VAL A 37 36.39 32.72 36.10
CA VAL A 37 36.52 31.75 37.21
C VAL A 37 36.76 32.45 38.55
N VAL A 38 37.32 33.65 38.56
CA VAL A 38 37.63 34.39 39.80
C VAL A 38 36.36 34.98 40.44
N ILE A 39 35.30 35.23 39.67
CA ILE A 39 34.04 35.80 40.17
C ILE A 39 33.36 34.77 41.10
N GLU A 40 33.32 35.06 42.41
CA GLU A 40 32.84 34.09 43.43
C GLU A 40 31.38 33.66 43.25
N ASP A 41 30.49 34.59 42.87
CA ASP A 41 29.07 34.27 42.65
C ASP A 41 28.72 34.11 41.14
N GLY A 42 29.75 33.92 40.31
CA GLY A 42 29.62 33.91 38.86
C GLY A 42 28.92 32.67 38.31
N ILE A 43 28.05 32.84 37.31
CA ILE A 43 27.32 31.77 36.64
C ILE A 43 28.29 30.84 35.89
N TYR A 44 29.31 31.40 35.24
CA TYR A 44 30.33 30.60 34.56
C TYR A 44 31.07 29.68 35.52
N ARG A 45 31.51 30.21 36.67
CA ARG A 45 32.23 29.46 37.70
C ARG A 45 31.38 28.31 38.23
N LYS A 46 30.11 28.56 38.58
CA LYS A 46 29.18 27.52 39.05
C LYS A 46 29.03 26.38 38.03
N LEU A 47 28.83 26.71 36.76
CA LEU A 47 28.72 25.71 35.69
C LEU A 47 30.03 24.93 35.50
N TYR A 48 31.18 25.60 35.61
CA TYR A 48 32.50 25.01 35.49
C TYR A 48 32.75 24.01 36.61
N THR A 49 32.55 24.41 37.86
CA THR A 49 32.73 23.55 39.04
C THR A 49 31.82 22.32 38.95
N ILE A 50 30.55 22.48 38.56
CA ILE A 50 29.63 21.32 38.39
C ILE A 50 30.12 20.35 37.31
N GLN A 51 30.66 20.85 36.18
CA GLN A 51 31.18 19.99 35.12
C GLN A 51 32.53 19.37 35.49
N GLU A 52 33.36 20.08 36.26
CA GLU A 52 34.67 19.60 36.70
C GLU A 52 34.51 18.56 37.81
N GLU A 53 33.62 18.78 38.79
CA GLU A 53 33.21 17.79 39.79
C GLU A 53 32.66 16.53 39.12
N LYS A 54 31.75 16.67 38.14
CA LYS A 54 31.28 15.51 37.36
C LYS A 54 32.39 14.81 36.59
N ALA A 55 33.31 15.55 35.99
CA ALA A 55 34.43 14.98 35.25
C ALA A 55 35.46 14.31 36.19
N GLN A 56 35.64 14.83 37.41
CA GLN A 56 36.47 14.24 38.46
C GLN A 56 35.82 13.01 39.07
N GLU A 57 34.51 13.03 39.35
CA GLU A 57 33.76 11.84 39.75
C GLU A 57 33.84 10.74 38.68
N GLU A 58 33.68 11.09 37.39
CA GLU A 58 33.84 10.16 36.27
C GLU A 58 35.29 9.66 36.13
N ALA A 59 36.29 10.50 36.42
CA ALA A 59 37.71 10.14 36.35
C ALA A 59 38.19 9.32 37.55
N GLU A 60 37.74 9.64 38.76
CA GLU A 60 38.03 8.89 40.00
C GLU A 60 37.36 7.52 39.97
N ALA A 61 36.14 7.42 39.41
CA ALA A 61 35.52 6.14 39.10
C ALA A 61 36.33 5.33 38.06
N ALA A 62 37.00 6.01 37.13
CA ALA A 62 37.85 5.38 36.11
C ALA A 62 39.28 5.05 36.60
N THR A 63 39.84 5.73 37.60
CA THR A 63 41.17 5.43 38.17
C THR A 63 41.11 4.42 39.30
N THR A 64 40.03 4.40 40.09
CA THR A 64 39.81 3.33 41.10
C THR A 64 39.68 1.95 40.46
N SER A 65 39.34 1.89 39.16
CA SER A 65 39.33 0.65 38.37
C SER A 65 40.67 0.28 37.73
N VAL A 66 41.71 1.14 37.83
CA VAL A 66 43.07 0.89 37.30
C VAL A 66 44.07 0.54 38.41
N GLU A 67 43.88 1.01 39.65
CA GLU A 67 44.83 0.77 40.76
C GLU A 67 44.86 -0.67 41.34
N THR A 68 44.24 -1.66 40.68
CA THR A 68 44.39 -3.08 41.08
C THR A 68 45.35 -3.88 40.23
N ASN A 69 46.04 -3.32 39.23
CA ASN A 69 47.09 -4.06 38.51
C ASN A 69 48.23 -3.14 38.08
N ASP A 70 49.27 -3.08 38.89
CA ASP A 70 50.62 -2.75 38.43
C ASP A 70 51.59 -3.80 38.98
N GLU A 71 52.02 -4.74 38.14
CA GLU A 71 53.43 -5.12 38.00
C GLU A 71 53.73 -5.43 36.52
N ASP A 72 54.84 -4.86 36.04
CA ASP A 72 55.54 -5.01 34.74
C ASP A 72 54.92 -4.45 33.44
N SER A 73 55.37 -3.25 33.04
CA SER A 73 56.45 -3.07 32.03
C SER A 73 56.52 -1.63 31.44
N GLN A 74 57.76 -1.16 31.20
CA GLN A 74 58.14 0.20 30.77
C GLN A 74 57.90 0.51 29.26
N PRO A 75 58.00 1.79 28.82
CA PRO A 75 57.01 2.42 27.93
C PRO A 75 57.44 2.57 26.46
N GLY A 76 56.46 2.51 25.56
CA GLY A 76 56.59 2.87 24.15
C GLY A 76 55.59 3.96 23.73
N LEU A 77 56.10 5.17 23.47
CA LEU A 77 55.37 6.31 22.91
C LEU A 77 54.79 6.02 21.51
N ALA A 78 53.49 6.24 21.28
CA ALA A 78 52.97 6.79 20.01
C ALA A 78 51.50 7.26 20.09
N ARG A 79 51.33 8.56 20.33
CA ARG A 79 50.46 9.52 19.62
C ARG A 79 49.05 9.07 19.15
N ARG A 80 48.05 9.61 19.85
CA ARG A 80 46.64 9.76 19.44
C ARG A 80 46.49 10.40 18.05
N LEU A 81 45.63 9.82 17.22
CA LEU A 81 44.92 10.50 16.14
C LEU A 81 43.45 10.04 16.17
N SER A 82 42.58 10.94 16.60
CA SER A 82 41.14 10.83 16.41
C SER A 82 40.81 11.17 14.96
N SER A 83 40.47 10.18 14.15
CA SER A 83 39.83 10.39 12.86
C SER A 83 38.35 10.03 12.96
N ARG A 84 37.53 11.07 12.90
CA ARG A 84 36.18 10.98 12.34
C ARG A 84 36.32 10.45 10.91
N SER A 85 35.71 9.31 10.61
CA SER A 85 35.25 9.02 9.24
C SER A 85 33.73 8.94 9.26
N ALA A 86 33.15 10.06 8.86
CA ALA A 86 31.82 10.09 8.29
C ALA A 86 31.89 9.44 6.90
N PHE A 87 30.84 8.69 6.56
CA PHE A 87 30.27 8.65 5.22
C PHE A 87 31.22 8.34 4.05
N GLU A 88 31.74 7.11 4.01
CA GLU A 88 32.07 6.46 2.74
C GLU A 88 31.33 5.12 2.69
N GLY A 89 30.12 5.15 2.14
CA GLY A 89 29.27 3.98 1.96
C GLY A 89 28.26 4.09 0.82
N GLU A 90 28.40 5.07 -0.08
CA GLU A 90 27.48 5.29 -1.20
C GLU A 90 28.07 4.93 -2.59
N ALA A 91 29.34 4.50 -2.64
CA ALA A 91 29.99 4.06 -3.89
C ALA A 91 30.05 2.54 -4.07
N CYS A 92 29.50 1.74 -3.14
CA CYS A 92 29.38 0.28 -3.26
C CYS A 92 27.90 -0.15 -3.42
N LEU A 93 27.14 0.58 -4.23
CA LEU A 93 25.72 0.28 -4.53
C LEU A 93 25.43 0.10 -6.02
N LYS A 94 26.45 -0.01 -6.88
CA LYS A 94 26.26 -0.27 -8.32
C LYS A 94 26.79 -1.61 -8.83
N ASN A 95 27.51 -2.41 -8.01
CA ASN A 95 28.12 -3.67 -8.46
C ASN A 95 27.72 -4.91 -7.63
N PHE A 96 26.61 -4.87 -6.89
CA PHE A 96 26.04 -6.05 -6.21
C PHE A 96 24.58 -6.29 -6.63
N GLU A 97 24.32 -6.23 -7.94
CA GLU A 97 23.29 -7.07 -8.55
C GLU A 97 23.99 -8.33 -9.08
N MET A 98 24.48 -9.18 -8.19
CA MET A 98 24.83 -10.55 -8.55
C MET A 98 24.48 -11.49 -7.40
N GLU A 99 23.41 -12.24 -7.64
CA GLU A 99 23.07 -13.53 -7.04
C GLU A 99 23.20 -13.64 -5.51
N SER A 100 22.15 -13.24 -4.80
CA SER A 100 21.72 -14.01 -3.63
C SER A 100 20.25 -14.42 -3.81
N HIS A 101 20.08 -15.50 -4.57
CA HIS A 101 18.90 -16.36 -4.44
C HIS A 101 18.96 -17.02 -3.05
N ALA A 102 18.55 -16.29 -2.02
CA ALA A 102 18.04 -16.92 -0.81
C ALA A 102 16.55 -17.14 -1.07
N ASP A 103 16.16 -18.41 -1.19
CA ASP A 103 14.81 -18.88 -1.44
C ASP A 103 13.77 -18.16 -0.56
N GLU A 104 13.05 -17.18 -1.11
CA GLU A 104 11.74 -16.83 -0.56
C GLU A 104 10.85 -18.07 -0.72
N PRO A 105 10.19 -18.57 0.35
CA PRO A 105 9.23 -19.64 0.19
C PRO A 105 8.18 -19.19 -0.82
N THR A 106 8.07 -19.97 -1.90
CA THR A 106 7.17 -19.78 -3.03
C THR A 106 5.73 -20.11 -2.64
N SER A 107 5.21 -19.47 -1.59
CA SER A 107 3.78 -19.54 -1.27
C SER A 107 3.02 -18.81 -2.37
N LYS A 108 2.37 -19.59 -3.26
CA LYS A 108 1.49 -19.07 -4.30
C LYS A 108 0.16 -18.70 -3.64
N PHE A 109 0.09 -17.54 -3.00
CA PHE A 109 -1.18 -17.02 -2.51
C PHE A 109 -2.12 -16.84 -3.71
N THR A 110 -3.14 -17.67 -3.78
CA THR A 110 -4.11 -17.69 -4.88
C THR A 110 -5.42 -17.07 -4.41
N ILE A 111 -6.25 -16.60 -5.34
CA ILE A 111 -7.60 -16.08 -5.06
C ILE A 111 -8.43 -17.11 -4.24
N PHE A 112 -8.20 -18.40 -4.45
CA PHE A 112 -8.83 -19.48 -3.69
C PHE A 112 -8.43 -19.52 -2.21
N ASP A 113 -7.20 -19.12 -1.87
CA ASP A 113 -6.74 -19.04 -0.49
C ASP A 113 -7.41 -17.86 0.22
N ALA A 114 -7.52 -16.71 -0.46
CA ALA A 114 -8.30 -15.57 0.04
C ALA A 114 -9.76 -15.94 0.33
N ILE A 115 -10.39 -16.70 -0.56
CA ILE A 115 -11.76 -17.22 -0.38
C ILE A 115 -11.80 -18.27 0.75
N ALA A 116 -10.74 -19.06 0.95
CA ALA A 116 -10.65 -20.02 2.05
C ALA A 116 -10.57 -19.33 3.42
N PHE A 117 -9.95 -18.15 3.52
CA PHE A 117 -9.96 -17.35 4.75
C PHE A 117 -11.36 -16.78 5.10
N SER A 118 -12.24 -16.63 4.11
CA SER A 118 -13.65 -16.19 4.26
C SER A 118 -14.64 -17.32 4.52
N ARG A 119 -14.17 -18.55 4.78
CA ARG A 119 -15.05 -19.71 5.09
C ARG A 119 -16.07 -19.48 6.22
N PRO A 120 -15.75 -18.77 7.31
CA PRO A 120 -16.71 -18.54 8.39
C PRO A 120 -17.94 -17.71 7.95
N GLU A 121 -17.77 -16.84 6.96
CA GLU A 121 -18.80 -15.94 6.44
C GLU A 121 -19.55 -16.50 5.21
N ARG A 122 -19.45 -17.80 4.93
CA ARG A 122 -20.08 -18.48 3.76
C ARG A 122 -21.56 -18.18 3.56
N LYS A 123 -22.33 -18.02 4.65
CA LYS A 123 -23.77 -17.72 4.56
C LYS A 123 -24.01 -16.35 3.92
N THR A 124 -23.27 -15.34 4.38
CA THR A 124 -23.33 -13.97 3.85
C THR A 124 -22.83 -13.93 2.41
N PHE A 125 -21.81 -14.73 2.09
CA PHE A 125 -21.31 -14.87 0.71
C PHE A 125 -22.37 -15.42 -0.26
N ILE A 126 -23.10 -16.47 0.12
CA ILE A 126 -24.16 -17.05 -0.71
C ILE A 126 -25.29 -16.04 -0.94
N VAL A 127 -25.70 -15.31 0.11
CA VAL A 127 -26.70 -14.23 0.00
C VAL A 127 -26.21 -13.15 -0.97
N GLY A 128 -24.94 -12.76 -0.88
CA GLY A 128 -24.31 -11.82 -1.81
C GLY A 128 -24.36 -12.29 -3.27
N ILE A 129 -24.02 -13.56 -3.54
CA ILE A 129 -24.08 -14.14 -4.89
C ILE A 129 -25.50 -14.12 -5.45
N ILE A 130 -26.51 -14.51 -4.66
CA ILE A 130 -27.91 -14.51 -5.11
C ILE A 130 -28.34 -13.08 -5.46
N ALA A 131 -28.01 -12.10 -4.61
CA ALA A 131 -28.31 -10.70 -4.87
C ALA A 131 -27.58 -10.16 -6.12
N SER A 132 -26.31 -10.52 -6.32
CA SER A 132 -25.54 -10.21 -7.54
C SER A 132 -26.15 -10.84 -8.79
N GLY A 133 -26.69 -12.05 -8.70
CA GLY A 133 -27.38 -12.70 -9.81
C GLY A 133 -28.66 -11.96 -10.20
N ILE A 134 -29.49 -11.59 -9.23
CA ILE A 134 -30.71 -10.79 -9.45
C ILE A 134 -30.37 -9.43 -10.07
N MET A 135 -29.37 -8.74 -9.52
CA MET A 135 -28.88 -7.47 -10.07
C MET A 135 -28.31 -7.65 -11.48
N GLY A 136 -27.62 -8.75 -11.74
CA GLY A 136 -27.05 -9.07 -13.04
C GLY A 136 -28.11 -9.21 -14.13
N CYS A 137 -29.20 -9.91 -13.83
CA CYS A 137 -30.33 -10.11 -14.74
C CYS A 137 -31.18 -8.85 -14.96
N ALA A 138 -31.06 -7.84 -14.11
CA ALA A 138 -31.92 -6.66 -14.17
C ALA A 138 -31.70 -5.80 -15.44
N LEU A 139 -30.45 -5.65 -15.89
CA LEU A 139 -30.13 -4.84 -17.08
C LEU A 139 -30.67 -5.47 -18.39
N PRO A 140 -30.52 -6.79 -18.64
CA PRO A 140 -31.17 -7.42 -19.79
C PRO A 140 -32.70 -7.44 -19.68
N LEU A 141 -33.25 -7.59 -18.47
CA LEU A 141 -34.70 -7.57 -18.28
C LEU A 141 -35.30 -6.18 -18.52
N SER A 142 -34.59 -5.11 -18.13
CA SER A 142 -35.01 -3.75 -18.43
C SER A 142 -34.97 -3.46 -19.93
N ALA A 143 -33.99 -4.00 -20.66
CA ALA A 143 -33.96 -3.95 -22.12
C ALA A 143 -35.20 -4.60 -22.76
N VAL A 144 -35.68 -5.73 -22.22
CA VAL A 144 -36.93 -6.36 -22.68
C VAL A 144 -38.12 -5.44 -22.47
N LEU A 145 -38.27 -4.88 -21.26
CA LEU A 145 -39.39 -3.99 -20.94
C LEU A 145 -39.40 -2.73 -21.80
N ILE A 146 -38.23 -2.10 -22.02
CA ILE A 146 -38.11 -0.91 -22.87
C ILE A 146 -38.40 -1.26 -24.33
N SER A 147 -37.87 -2.38 -24.84
CA SER A 147 -38.13 -2.81 -26.22
C SER A 147 -39.62 -3.06 -26.48
N GLU A 148 -40.32 -3.65 -25.51
CA GLU A 148 -41.76 -3.93 -25.59
C GLU A 148 -42.57 -2.63 -25.53
N LEU A 149 -42.20 -1.72 -24.63
CA LEU A 149 -42.83 -0.41 -24.50
C LEU A 149 -42.72 0.39 -25.81
N VAL A 150 -41.53 0.45 -26.41
CA VAL A 150 -41.29 1.15 -27.69
C VAL A 150 -42.04 0.49 -28.83
N ALA A 151 -42.07 -0.85 -28.87
CA ALA A 151 -42.82 -1.58 -29.89
C ALA A 151 -44.32 -1.30 -29.80
N VAL A 152 -44.93 -1.40 -28.61
CA VAL A 152 -46.35 -1.12 -28.39
C VAL A 152 -46.71 0.33 -28.72
N MET A 153 -45.86 1.28 -28.30
CA MET A 153 -46.01 2.70 -28.65
C MET A 153 -45.99 2.93 -30.16
N THR A 154 -45.20 2.15 -30.91
CA THR A 154 -45.08 2.31 -32.36
C THR A 154 -46.25 1.63 -33.07
N THR A 155 -46.54 0.36 -32.77
CA THR A 155 -47.57 -0.42 -33.47
C THR A 155 -48.97 0.10 -33.20
N LYS A 156 -49.35 0.30 -31.93
CA LYS A 156 -50.72 0.74 -31.58
C LYS A 156 -50.96 2.19 -31.98
N TYR A 157 -49.94 3.04 -31.97
CA TYR A 157 -50.07 4.41 -32.47
C TYR A 157 -50.23 4.46 -33.99
N THR A 158 -49.52 3.61 -34.73
CA THR A 158 -49.74 3.45 -36.18
C THR A 158 -51.14 2.90 -36.48
N GLU A 159 -51.64 1.94 -35.69
CA GLU A 159 -53.03 1.46 -35.80
C GLU A 159 -54.04 2.57 -35.53
N TYR A 160 -53.82 3.42 -34.52
CA TYR A 160 -54.63 4.60 -34.27
C TYR A 160 -54.60 5.58 -35.45
N GLN A 161 -53.42 5.86 -36.04
CA GLN A 161 -53.32 6.73 -37.22
C GLN A 161 -54.10 6.19 -38.43
N ASN A 162 -54.16 4.87 -38.59
CA ASN A 162 -54.87 4.24 -39.70
C ASN A 162 -56.39 4.11 -39.46
N SER A 163 -56.81 3.82 -38.22
CA SER A 163 -58.21 3.53 -37.88
C SER A 163 -58.99 4.72 -37.28
N HIS A 164 -58.30 5.68 -36.66
CA HIS A 164 -58.86 6.80 -35.88
C HIS A 164 -59.81 6.36 -34.73
N GLU A 165 -59.72 5.11 -34.26
CA GLU A 165 -60.55 4.62 -33.16
C GLU A 165 -59.97 5.00 -31.78
N GLU A 166 -60.72 5.76 -30.97
CA GLU A 166 -60.29 6.16 -29.61
C GLU A 166 -60.02 4.96 -28.68
N ALA A 167 -60.66 3.82 -28.91
CA ALA A 167 -60.44 2.59 -28.13
C ALA A 167 -58.99 2.08 -28.21
N THR A 168 -58.34 2.23 -29.37
CA THR A 168 -56.92 1.85 -29.53
C THR A 168 -55.98 2.74 -28.72
N LEU A 169 -56.38 3.98 -28.43
CA LEU A 169 -55.63 4.94 -27.64
C LEU A 169 -55.71 4.61 -26.14
N ASP A 170 -56.88 4.16 -25.66
CA ASP A 170 -57.06 3.68 -24.29
C ASP A 170 -56.29 2.38 -24.04
N ASP A 171 -56.30 1.45 -24.99
CA ASP A 171 -55.53 0.21 -24.94
C ASP A 171 -54.01 0.46 -25.00
N LEU A 172 -53.56 1.48 -25.73
CA LEU A 172 -52.16 1.93 -25.71
C LEU A 172 -51.79 2.46 -24.32
N LYS A 173 -52.62 3.34 -23.75
CA LYS A 173 -52.38 3.92 -22.42
C LYS A 173 -52.35 2.85 -21.34
N HIS A 174 -53.23 1.85 -21.42
CA HIS A 174 -53.26 0.73 -20.47
C HIS A 174 -51.96 -0.08 -20.52
N ASP A 175 -51.53 -0.52 -21.70
CA ASP A 175 -50.32 -1.34 -21.85
C ASP A 175 -49.06 -0.58 -21.41
N VAL A 176 -48.93 0.69 -21.80
CA VAL A 176 -47.83 1.56 -21.39
C VAL A 176 -47.78 1.71 -19.87
N MET A 177 -48.94 1.86 -19.22
CA MET A 177 -49.03 1.95 -17.76
C MET A 177 -48.60 0.64 -17.09
N VAL A 178 -49.01 -0.52 -17.64
CA VAL A 178 -48.59 -1.84 -17.12
C VAL A 178 -47.08 -2.03 -17.24
N TYR A 179 -46.48 -1.77 -18.40
CA TYR A 179 -45.02 -1.86 -18.58
C TYR A 179 -44.27 -0.86 -17.69
N GLY A 180 -44.80 0.36 -17.54
CA GLY A 180 -44.26 1.36 -16.64
C GLY A 180 -44.27 0.92 -15.16
N LEU A 181 -45.37 0.33 -14.70
CA LEU A 181 -45.48 -0.24 -13.35
C LEU A 181 -44.53 -1.42 -13.14
N CYS A 182 -44.40 -2.30 -14.14
CA CYS A 182 -43.41 -3.39 -14.11
C CYS A 182 -41.98 -2.86 -14.03
N TYR A 183 -41.68 -1.75 -14.72
CA TYR A 183 -40.36 -1.12 -14.66
C TYR A 183 -40.05 -0.55 -13.28
N ILE A 184 -41.03 0.11 -12.64
CA ILE A 184 -40.92 0.61 -11.26
C ILE A 184 -40.74 -0.56 -10.27
N ALA A 185 -41.53 -1.63 -10.41
CA ALA A 185 -41.40 -2.82 -9.58
C ALA A 185 -40.00 -3.44 -9.71
N GLY A 186 -39.48 -3.55 -10.94
CA GLY A 186 -38.11 -3.98 -11.21
C GLY A 186 -37.06 -3.08 -10.55
N ALA A 187 -37.24 -1.76 -10.59
CA ALA A 187 -36.34 -0.81 -9.94
C ALA A 187 -36.28 -0.99 -8.42
N ILE A 188 -37.43 -1.27 -7.78
CA ILE A 188 -37.49 -1.57 -6.33
C ILE A 188 -36.71 -2.86 -6.02
N VAL A 189 -36.88 -3.91 -6.83
CA VAL A 189 -36.14 -5.17 -6.66
C VAL A 189 -34.63 -4.96 -6.82
N VAL A 190 -34.21 -4.16 -7.82
CA VAL A 190 -32.80 -3.80 -8.02
C VAL A 190 -32.25 -3.00 -6.84
N PHE A 191 -33.02 -2.05 -6.31
CA PHE A 191 -32.63 -1.26 -5.15
C PHE A 191 -32.36 -2.15 -3.92
N VAL A 192 -33.31 -3.02 -3.59
CA VAL A 192 -33.18 -3.97 -2.47
C VAL A 192 -32.02 -4.93 -2.70
N SER A 193 -31.88 -5.48 -3.92
CA SER A 193 -30.80 -6.41 -4.26
C SER A 193 -29.43 -5.74 -4.17
N THR A 194 -29.31 -4.50 -4.64
CA THR A 194 -28.07 -3.70 -4.57
C THR A 194 -27.68 -3.43 -3.11
N PHE A 195 -28.65 -3.12 -2.26
CA PHE A 195 -28.42 -2.93 -0.83
C PHE A 195 -27.91 -4.22 -0.18
N VAL A 196 -28.60 -5.35 -0.41
CA VAL A 196 -28.24 -6.67 0.14
C VAL A 196 -26.86 -7.12 -0.34
N GLN A 197 -26.58 -6.97 -1.64
CA GLN A 197 -25.28 -7.30 -2.23
C GLN A 197 -24.15 -6.49 -1.58
N ASN A 198 -24.28 -5.15 -1.56
CA ASN A 198 -23.26 -4.27 -0.99
C ASN A 198 -23.03 -4.56 0.49
N PHE A 199 -24.11 -4.74 1.26
CA PHE A 199 -24.02 -5.05 2.68
C PHE A 199 -23.32 -6.38 2.92
N ALA A 200 -23.72 -7.44 2.20
CA ALA A 200 -23.17 -8.78 2.36
C ALA A 200 -21.66 -8.82 2.06
N PHE A 201 -21.24 -8.28 0.91
CA PHE A 201 -19.84 -8.28 0.50
C PHE A 201 -18.98 -7.34 1.36
N LYS A 202 -19.48 -6.17 1.77
CA LYS A 202 -18.73 -5.27 2.67
C LYS A 202 -18.59 -5.86 4.08
N TYR A 203 -19.65 -6.46 4.61
CA TYR A 203 -19.59 -7.12 5.92
C TYR A 203 -18.55 -8.24 5.94
N MET A 204 -18.53 -9.07 4.89
CA MET A 204 -17.53 -10.13 4.73
C MET A 204 -16.12 -9.56 4.63
N ALA A 205 -15.91 -8.51 3.82
CA ALA A 205 -14.62 -7.85 3.67
C ALA A 205 -14.09 -7.29 5.00
N GLU A 206 -14.92 -6.62 5.80
CA GLU A 206 -14.50 -6.07 7.10
C GLU A 206 -14.13 -7.16 8.11
N LYS A 207 -14.90 -8.26 8.15
CA LYS A 207 -14.57 -9.41 8.99
C LYS A 207 -13.25 -10.06 8.57
N LEU A 208 -13.02 -10.20 7.27
CA LEU A 208 -11.76 -10.71 6.73
C LEU A 208 -10.59 -9.79 7.08
N THR A 209 -10.73 -8.47 6.92
CA THR A 209 -9.71 -7.48 7.30
C THR A 209 -9.32 -7.61 8.76
N SER A 210 -10.30 -7.69 9.66
CA SER A 210 -10.05 -7.84 11.10
C SER A 210 -9.31 -9.16 11.42
N ARG A 211 -9.69 -10.26 10.76
CA ARG A 211 -9.02 -11.56 10.92
C ARG A 211 -7.58 -11.53 10.40
N LEU A 212 -7.35 -11.00 9.20
CA LEU A 212 -6.02 -10.88 8.60
C LEU A 212 -5.12 -9.96 9.42
N ARG A 213 -5.63 -8.85 9.96
CA ARG A 213 -4.85 -7.98 10.86
C ARG A 213 -4.42 -8.70 12.14
N ASN A 214 -5.32 -9.47 12.75
CA ASN A 214 -4.97 -10.26 13.93
C ASN A 214 -3.90 -11.31 13.60
N ILE A 215 -4.07 -12.08 12.52
CA ILE A 215 -3.09 -13.08 12.07
C ILE A 215 -1.73 -12.42 11.79
N HIS A 216 -1.74 -11.31 11.05
CA HIS A 216 -0.53 -10.59 10.70
C HIS A 216 0.19 -10.02 11.93
N PHE A 217 -0.55 -9.41 12.84
CA PHE A 217 0.01 -8.86 14.08
C PHE A 217 0.56 -9.96 15.00
N THR A 218 -0.17 -11.07 15.17
CA THR A 218 0.32 -12.23 15.93
C THR A 218 1.58 -12.82 15.30
N ALA A 219 1.65 -12.91 13.97
CA ALA A 219 2.85 -13.38 13.26
C ALA A 219 4.04 -12.42 13.45
N LEU A 220 3.81 -11.09 13.44
CA LEU A 220 4.84 -10.09 13.74
C LEU A 220 5.38 -10.25 15.17
N CYS A 221 4.51 -10.41 16.17
CA CYS A 221 4.93 -10.58 17.56
C CYS A 221 5.70 -11.89 17.83
N ARG A 222 5.56 -12.90 16.95
CA ARG A 222 6.28 -14.17 17.06
C ARG A 222 7.73 -14.07 16.57
N GLN A 223 8.09 -13.05 15.78
CA GLN A 223 9.40 -12.97 15.16
C GLN A 223 10.54 -12.62 16.13
N ASN A 224 11.73 -13.13 15.83
CA ASN A 224 12.96 -12.88 16.58
C ASN A 224 13.51 -11.45 16.33
N ILE A 225 14.30 -10.92 17.26
CA ILE A 225 14.81 -9.52 17.17
C ILE A 225 15.59 -9.24 15.87
N GLY A 226 16.33 -10.23 15.36
CA GLY A 226 17.08 -10.08 14.11
C GLY A 226 16.21 -9.79 12.88
N PHE A 227 14.92 -10.18 12.90
CA PHE A 227 13.96 -9.77 11.86
C PHE A 227 13.72 -8.26 11.87
N PHE A 228 13.61 -7.65 13.04
CA PHE A 228 13.35 -6.20 13.20
C PHE A 228 14.59 -5.34 12.97
N ASP A 229 15.78 -5.92 13.10
CA ASP A 229 17.04 -5.22 12.79
C ASP A 229 17.23 -4.98 11.27
N GLU A 230 16.55 -5.75 10.42
CA GLU A 230 16.60 -5.56 8.98
C GLU A 230 15.95 -4.24 8.56
N LYS A 231 16.65 -3.46 7.72
CA LYS A 231 16.14 -2.16 7.23
C LYS A 231 14.77 -2.26 6.54
N LYS A 232 14.47 -3.40 5.91
CA LYS A 232 13.17 -3.68 5.26
C LYS A 232 12.01 -3.72 6.25
N ASN A 233 12.29 -4.14 7.48
CA ASN A 233 11.31 -4.37 8.54
C ASN A 233 11.30 -3.23 9.56
N ALA A 234 11.67 -2.02 9.14
CA ALA A 234 11.58 -0.85 9.99
C ALA A 234 10.14 -0.65 10.51
N THR A 235 10.00 -0.20 11.77
CA THR A 235 8.70 -0.08 12.46
C THR A 235 7.66 0.69 11.66
N GLY A 236 8.07 1.76 10.98
CA GLY A 236 7.17 2.55 10.11
C GLY A 236 6.64 1.75 8.92
N ALA A 237 7.51 0.98 8.26
CA ALA A 237 7.15 0.14 7.12
C ALA A 237 6.21 -1.00 7.55
N LEU A 238 6.51 -1.70 8.65
CA LEU A 238 5.65 -2.77 9.19
C LEU A 238 4.28 -2.25 9.62
N THR A 239 4.21 -1.05 10.19
CA THR A 239 2.93 -0.43 10.60
C THR A 239 2.09 -0.06 9.38
N ALA A 240 2.73 0.50 8.34
CA ALA A 240 2.07 0.79 7.07
C ALA A 240 1.58 -0.49 6.37
N ASP A 241 2.39 -1.54 6.39
CA ASP A 241 2.05 -2.84 5.81
C ASP A 241 0.87 -3.49 6.56
N LEU A 242 0.89 -3.53 7.89
CA LEU A 242 -0.21 -4.03 8.72
C LEU A 242 -1.54 -3.29 8.46
N SER A 243 -1.49 -1.97 8.24
CA SER A 243 -2.68 -1.17 7.97
C SER A 243 -3.23 -1.40 6.55
N THR A 244 -2.35 -1.44 5.56
CA THR A 244 -2.72 -1.41 4.14
C THR A 244 -2.89 -2.79 3.52
N SER A 245 -2.03 -3.76 3.82
CA SER A 245 -2.01 -5.07 3.16
C SER A 245 -3.25 -5.91 3.47
N ALA A 246 -3.72 -5.91 4.72
CA ALA A 246 -4.99 -6.56 5.08
C ALA A 246 -6.20 -5.96 4.35
N THR A 247 -6.21 -4.63 4.21
CA THR A 247 -7.28 -3.90 3.51
C THR A 247 -7.26 -4.20 2.01
N LYS A 248 -6.06 -4.25 1.38
CA LYS A 248 -5.89 -4.63 -0.03
C LYS A 248 -6.45 -6.03 -0.30
N VAL A 249 -6.11 -7.03 0.53
CA VAL A 249 -6.62 -8.40 0.38
C VAL A 249 -8.14 -8.45 0.50
N ALA A 250 -8.72 -7.69 1.45
CA ALA A 250 -10.16 -7.64 1.65
C ALA A 250 -10.93 -6.97 0.50
N LEU A 251 -10.31 -6.04 -0.24
CA LEU A 251 -10.94 -5.42 -1.43
C LEU A 251 -11.25 -6.44 -2.54
N ILE A 252 -10.40 -7.47 -2.72
CA ILE A 252 -10.67 -8.57 -3.66
C ILE A 252 -11.87 -9.40 -3.18
N SER A 253 -11.87 -9.79 -1.90
CA SER A 253 -12.94 -10.61 -1.31
C SER A 253 -14.16 -9.77 -0.88
N GLY A 254 -14.38 -8.61 -1.48
CA GLY A 254 -15.42 -7.67 -1.11
C GLY A 254 -16.30 -7.28 -2.28
N ASP A 255 -16.56 -5.98 -2.40
CA ASP A 255 -17.44 -5.36 -3.41
C ASP A 255 -17.05 -5.72 -4.86
N SER A 256 -15.75 -5.90 -5.11
CA SER A 256 -15.25 -6.22 -6.44
C SER A 256 -15.63 -7.64 -6.91
N GLN A 257 -15.64 -8.61 -5.99
CA GLN A 257 -16.10 -9.98 -6.28
C GLN A 257 -17.59 -10.01 -6.67
N GLY A 258 -18.43 -9.26 -5.95
CA GLY A 258 -19.85 -9.14 -6.26
C GLY A 258 -20.09 -8.56 -7.65
N ARG A 259 -19.29 -7.57 -8.06
CA ARG A 259 -19.34 -6.98 -9.41
C ARG A 259 -18.94 -7.97 -10.50
N VAL A 260 -17.91 -8.79 -10.29
CA VAL A 260 -17.52 -9.83 -11.27
C VAL A 260 -18.64 -10.84 -11.47
N VAL A 261 -19.21 -11.33 -10.36
CA VAL A 261 -20.35 -12.26 -10.42
C VAL A 261 -21.53 -11.64 -11.16
N GLN A 262 -21.87 -10.39 -10.83
CA GLN A 262 -22.92 -9.63 -11.51
C GLN A 262 -22.68 -9.56 -13.03
N VAL A 263 -21.47 -9.22 -13.48
CA VAL A 263 -21.15 -9.11 -14.91
C VAL A 263 -21.29 -10.44 -15.64
N ILE A 264 -20.92 -11.56 -15.00
CA ILE A 264 -21.12 -12.91 -15.56
C ILE A 264 -22.62 -13.20 -15.74
N PHE A 265 -23.43 -12.92 -14.71
CA PHE A 265 -24.89 -13.10 -14.79
C PHE A 265 -25.54 -12.15 -15.80
N THR A 266 -25.11 -10.89 -15.88
CA THR A 266 -25.57 -9.93 -16.88
C THR A 266 -25.30 -10.42 -18.28
N PHE A 267 -24.08 -10.89 -18.56
CA PHE A 267 -23.73 -11.41 -19.87
C PHE A 267 -24.54 -12.67 -20.23
N ALA A 268 -24.67 -13.61 -19.29
CA ALA A 268 -25.47 -14.82 -19.48
C ALA A 268 -26.95 -14.48 -19.76
N ALA A 269 -27.55 -13.60 -18.96
CA ALA A 269 -28.93 -13.18 -19.13
C ALA A 269 -29.14 -12.41 -20.45
N ALA A 270 -28.18 -11.58 -20.87
CA ALA A 270 -28.22 -10.88 -22.15
C ALA A 270 -28.23 -11.84 -23.34
N LEU A 271 -27.38 -12.87 -23.31
CA LEU A 271 -27.36 -13.90 -24.36
C LEU A 271 -28.67 -14.68 -24.39
N VAL A 272 -29.17 -15.11 -23.23
CA VAL A 272 -30.45 -15.84 -23.14
C VAL A 272 -31.59 -14.99 -23.70
N VAL A 273 -31.70 -13.73 -23.29
CA VAL A 273 -32.73 -12.81 -23.79
C VAL A 273 -32.61 -12.58 -25.31
N SER A 274 -31.39 -12.36 -25.79
CA SER A 274 -31.13 -12.03 -27.19
C SER A 274 -31.39 -13.21 -28.14
N PHE A 275 -31.00 -14.43 -27.72
CA PHE A 275 -31.26 -15.65 -28.51
C PHE A 275 -32.71 -16.16 -28.40
N ALA A 276 -33.34 -16.06 -27.22
CA ALA A 276 -34.68 -16.63 -27.02
C ALA A 276 -35.81 -15.71 -27.49
N PHE A 277 -35.65 -14.40 -27.30
CA PHE A 277 -36.74 -13.42 -27.51
C PHE A 277 -36.41 -12.37 -28.56
N GLY A 278 -35.21 -12.42 -29.13
CA GLY A 278 -34.73 -11.52 -30.16
C GLY A 278 -34.39 -12.25 -31.45
N SER A 279 -33.46 -11.70 -32.24
CA SER A 279 -32.93 -12.32 -33.45
C SER A 279 -31.62 -13.05 -33.16
N TRP A 280 -31.61 -14.36 -33.44
CA TRP A 280 -30.41 -15.19 -33.34
C TRP A 280 -29.30 -14.72 -34.30
N LEU A 281 -29.67 -14.27 -35.51
CA LEU A 281 -28.72 -13.84 -36.54
C LEU A 281 -28.02 -12.53 -36.14
N LEU A 282 -28.80 -11.54 -35.67
CA LEU A 282 -28.25 -10.27 -35.20
C LEU A 282 -27.42 -10.46 -33.92
N THR A 283 -27.84 -11.36 -33.04
CA THR A 283 -27.09 -11.72 -31.82
C THR A 283 -25.70 -12.25 -32.16
N LEU A 284 -25.56 -13.09 -33.19
CA LEU A 284 -24.26 -13.61 -33.64
C LEU A 284 -23.34 -12.50 -34.18
N VAL A 285 -23.89 -11.56 -34.96
CA VAL A 285 -23.13 -10.40 -35.44
C VAL A 285 -22.63 -9.55 -34.27
N MET A 286 -23.50 -9.29 -33.29
CA MET A 286 -23.13 -8.52 -32.10
C MET A 286 -22.14 -9.26 -31.21
N LEU A 287 -22.23 -10.60 -31.12
CA LEU A 287 -21.26 -11.44 -30.43
C LEU A 287 -19.88 -11.37 -31.09
N ALA A 288 -19.81 -11.26 -32.43
CA ALA A 288 -18.55 -11.09 -33.15
C ALA A 288 -17.91 -9.70 -32.91
N VAL A 289 -18.71 -8.67 -32.66
CA VAL A 289 -18.22 -7.32 -32.29
C VAL A 289 -17.81 -7.25 -30.81
N PHE A 290 -18.34 -8.15 -29.98
CA PHE A 290 -18.16 -8.14 -28.54
C PHE A 290 -16.68 -8.20 -28.08
N PRO A 291 -15.78 -9.04 -28.65
CA PRO A 291 -14.35 -9.02 -28.31
C PRO A 291 -13.68 -7.68 -28.56
N PHE A 292 -14.10 -6.92 -29.58
CA PHE A 292 -13.55 -5.59 -29.87
C PHE A 292 -13.98 -4.57 -28.81
N LEU A 293 -15.23 -4.66 -28.33
CA LEU A 293 -15.71 -3.84 -27.20
C LEU A 293 -14.94 -4.17 -25.92
N ILE A 294 -14.72 -5.46 -25.63
CA ILE A 294 -13.88 -5.89 -24.50
C ILE A 294 -12.46 -5.35 -24.67
N MET A 295 -11.86 -5.46 -25.85
CA MET A 295 -10.49 -5.02 -26.10
C MET A 295 -10.34 -3.50 -25.89
N GLY A 296 -11.30 -2.70 -26.37
CA GLY A 296 -11.31 -1.25 -26.13
C GLY A 296 -11.36 -0.90 -24.64
N GLN A 297 -12.23 -1.59 -23.87
CA GLN A 297 -12.35 -1.36 -22.42
C GLN A 297 -11.20 -1.95 -21.62
N ALA A 298 -10.64 -3.08 -22.04
CA ALA A 298 -9.49 -3.73 -21.41
C ALA A 298 -8.19 -2.94 -21.64
N ALA A 299 -8.00 -2.34 -22.82
CA ALA A 299 -6.91 -1.41 -23.06
C ALA A 299 -6.96 -0.25 -22.06
N ARG A 300 -8.14 0.36 -21.87
CA ARG A 300 -8.39 1.39 -20.85
C ARG A 300 -8.07 0.89 -19.42
N GLY A 301 -8.54 -0.30 -19.05
CA GLY A 301 -8.27 -0.89 -17.74
C GLY A 301 -6.78 -1.18 -17.48
N LYS A 302 -6.06 -1.65 -18.50
CA LYS A 302 -4.60 -1.88 -18.43
C LYS A 302 -3.83 -0.56 -18.26
N HIS A 303 -4.28 0.53 -18.87
CA HIS A 303 -3.65 1.84 -18.71
C HIS A 303 -3.80 2.40 -17.29
N MET A 304 -4.93 2.18 -16.63
CA MET A 304 -5.08 2.57 -15.21
C MET A 304 -4.03 1.92 -14.30
N LYS A 305 -3.53 0.72 -14.66
CA LYS A 305 -2.41 0.07 -13.94
C LYS A 305 -1.07 0.75 -14.20
N THR A 306 -0.82 1.19 -15.44
CA THR A 306 0.44 1.83 -15.81
C THR A 306 0.62 3.19 -15.12
N ALA A 307 -0.47 3.89 -14.84
CA ALA A 307 -0.48 5.12 -14.04
C ALA A 307 0.10 4.90 -12.63
N GLY A 308 0.01 3.68 -12.08
CA GLY A 308 0.66 3.34 -10.81
C GLY A 308 2.19 3.45 -10.88
N GLY A 309 2.80 3.13 -12.02
CA GLY A 309 4.24 3.27 -12.20
C GLY A 309 4.72 4.73 -12.23
N LEU A 310 3.86 5.66 -12.65
CA LEU A 310 4.13 7.10 -12.53
C LEU A 310 4.07 7.54 -11.06
N SER A 311 3.13 6.98 -10.29
CA SER A 311 3.02 7.24 -8.85
C SER A 311 4.26 6.78 -8.07
N ASP A 312 4.88 5.67 -8.47
CA ASP A 312 6.10 5.17 -7.83
C ASP A 312 7.29 6.11 -8.12
N GLU A 313 7.48 6.55 -9.37
CA GLU A 313 8.52 7.54 -9.73
C GLU A 313 8.30 8.89 -9.00
N LEU A 314 7.05 9.33 -8.87
CA LEU A 314 6.70 10.52 -8.09
C LEU A 314 6.97 10.34 -6.59
N SER A 315 6.91 9.12 -6.06
CA SER A 315 7.22 8.83 -4.66
C SER A 315 8.71 9.08 -4.37
N ASP A 316 9.61 8.69 -5.27
CA ASP A 316 11.06 8.90 -5.10
C ASP A 316 11.41 10.40 -5.13
N VAL A 317 10.81 11.15 -6.07
CA VAL A 317 10.95 12.61 -6.12
C VAL A 317 10.35 13.26 -4.86
N GLY A 318 9.21 12.76 -4.41
CA GLY A 318 8.55 13.18 -3.17
C GLY A 318 9.40 12.93 -1.92
N ALA A 319 10.14 11.82 -1.87
CA ALA A 319 11.04 11.49 -0.76
C ALA A 319 12.18 12.50 -0.65
N GLN A 320 12.82 12.85 -1.77
CA GLN A 320 13.89 13.87 -1.80
C GLN A 320 13.37 15.27 -1.42
N ALA A 321 12.17 15.62 -1.90
CA ALA A 321 11.52 16.87 -1.49
C ALA A 321 11.22 16.87 0.03
N SER A 322 10.74 15.74 0.56
CA SER A 322 10.48 15.57 1.99
C SER A 322 11.75 15.71 2.83
N GLU A 323 12.87 15.15 2.38
CA GLU A 323 14.17 15.28 3.06
C GLU A 323 14.61 16.75 3.13
N ALA A 324 14.53 17.47 2.01
CA ALA A 324 14.88 18.88 1.93
C ALA A 324 14.02 19.75 2.85
N LEU A 325 12.71 19.48 2.90
CA LEU A 325 11.77 20.19 3.75
C LEU A 325 11.93 19.83 5.23
N SER A 326 12.21 18.57 5.55
CA SER A 326 12.47 18.14 6.93
C SER A 326 13.73 18.80 7.50
N ASN A 327 14.75 18.99 6.65
CA ASN A 327 16.02 19.62 7.01
C ASN A 327 16.12 21.09 6.57
N ILE A 328 14.99 21.81 6.51
CA ILE A 328 14.94 23.17 5.95
C ILE A 328 15.90 24.16 6.63
N ARG A 329 16.14 24.00 7.95
CA ARG A 329 17.12 24.84 8.68
C ARG A 329 18.55 24.64 8.16
N THR A 330 18.92 23.41 7.84
CA THR A 330 20.23 23.07 7.27
C THR A 330 20.34 23.62 5.85
N VAL A 331 19.30 23.42 5.03
CA VAL A 331 19.24 23.95 3.66
C VAL A 331 19.42 25.47 3.64
N ALA A 332 18.69 26.19 4.50
CA ALA A 332 18.78 27.64 4.61
C ALA A 332 20.14 28.10 5.15
N SER A 333 20.72 27.37 6.12
CA SER A 333 22.04 27.71 6.65
C SER A 333 23.17 27.55 5.63
N LEU A 334 22.99 26.66 4.65
CA LEU A 334 23.95 26.39 3.57
C LEU A 334 23.63 27.18 2.29
N GLY A 335 22.52 27.91 2.24
CA GLY A 335 22.09 28.68 1.05
C GLY A 335 21.78 27.80 -0.17
N LEU A 336 21.30 26.57 0.05
CA LEU A 336 21.12 25.56 -1.00
C LEU A 336 19.74 25.58 -1.67
N GLU A 337 18.85 26.51 -1.31
CA GLU A 337 17.45 26.53 -1.76
C GLU A 337 17.32 26.49 -3.28
N LYS A 338 18.07 27.36 -3.98
CA LYS A 338 18.05 27.43 -5.45
C LYS A 338 18.57 26.15 -6.11
N SER A 339 19.61 25.54 -5.53
CA SER A 339 20.20 24.31 -6.06
C SER A 339 19.23 23.14 -5.90
N LEU A 340 18.57 23.04 -4.75
CA LEU A 340 17.55 22.02 -4.47
C LEU A 340 16.31 22.19 -5.35
N THR A 341 15.82 23.41 -5.56
CA THR A 341 14.71 23.66 -6.48
C THR A 341 15.05 23.31 -7.92
N GLY A 342 16.29 23.58 -8.36
CA GLY A 342 16.77 23.19 -9.69
C GLY A 342 16.82 21.67 -9.85
N LYS A 343 17.47 20.97 -8.91
CA LYS A 343 17.51 19.50 -8.90
C LYS A 343 16.12 18.86 -8.90
N LEU A 344 15.18 19.41 -8.13
CA LEU A 344 13.81 18.91 -8.12
C LEU A 344 13.11 19.11 -9.46
N SER A 345 13.34 20.25 -10.13
CA SER A 345 12.83 20.49 -11.49
C SER A 345 13.38 19.47 -12.48
N ASP A 346 14.69 19.18 -12.43
CA ASP A 346 15.33 18.20 -13.31
C ASP A 346 14.77 16.79 -13.09
N LEU A 347 14.57 16.40 -11.82
CA LEU A 347 13.98 15.11 -11.46
C LEU A 347 12.52 14.97 -11.91
N LEU A 348 11.80 16.08 -12.09
CA LEU A 348 10.42 16.07 -12.57
C LEU A 348 10.32 15.95 -14.10
N GLU A 349 11.39 16.21 -14.86
CA GLU A 349 11.35 16.13 -16.33
C GLU A 349 11.04 14.72 -16.84
N GLU A 350 11.60 13.69 -16.22
CA GLU A 350 11.37 12.29 -16.60
C GLU A 350 9.91 11.85 -16.35
N PRO A 351 9.33 12.02 -15.13
CA PRO A 351 7.91 11.80 -14.88
C PRO A 351 7.02 12.62 -15.81
N LEU A 352 7.38 13.86 -16.14
CA LEU A 352 6.62 14.70 -17.06
C LEU A 352 6.63 14.16 -18.49
N ALA A 353 7.78 13.71 -19.00
CA ALA A 353 7.90 13.12 -20.32
C ALA A 353 7.11 11.80 -20.43
N ARG A 354 7.21 10.95 -19.41
CA ARG A 354 6.44 9.71 -19.29
C ARG A 354 4.95 9.99 -19.22
N GLY A 355 4.53 10.93 -18.35
CA GLY A 355 3.13 11.36 -18.22
C GLY A 355 2.55 11.91 -19.52
N ARG A 356 3.34 12.64 -20.32
CA ARG A 356 2.92 13.10 -21.65
C ARG A 356 2.68 11.94 -22.63
N ARG A 357 3.61 10.99 -22.68
CA ARG A 357 3.46 9.79 -23.52
C ARG A 357 2.24 8.98 -23.09
N GLU A 358 2.05 8.84 -21.78
CA GLU A 358 0.90 8.16 -21.20
C GLU A 358 -0.43 8.85 -21.54
N ALA A 359 -0.48 10.18 -21.47
CA ALA A 359 -1.66 10.95 -21.85
C ALA A 359 -2.08 10.70 -23.31
N HIS A 360 -1.12 10.65 -24.24
CA HIS A 360 -1.41 10.34 -25.65
C HIS A 360 -1.92 8.92 -25.84
N VAL A 361 -1.28 7.94 -25.20
CA VAL A 361 -1.71 6.54 -25.28
C VAL A 361 -3.11 6.36 -24.67
N ASN A 362 -3.37 6.99 -23.52
CA ASN A 362 -4.68 6.97 -22.88
C ASN A 362 -5.76 7.65 -23.74
N GLY A 363 -5.45 8.81 -24.32
CA GLY A 363 -6.35 9.50 -25.25
C GLY A 363 -6.71 8.65 -26.46
N LEU A 364 -5.73 7.97 -27.06
CA LEU A 364 -5.96 7.04 -28.18
C LEU A 364 -6.78 5.83 -27.77
N ALA A 365 -6.51 5.22 -26.62
CA ALA A 365 -7.28 4.08 -26.11
C ALA A 365 -8.74 4.46 -25.82
N LEU A 366 -8.97 5.64 -25.22
CA LEU A 366 -10.31 6.17 -24.95
C LEU A 366 -11.07 6.51 -26.24
N GLY A 367 -10.39 7.11 -27.21
CA GLY A 367 -10.94 7.38 -28.54
C GLY A 367 -11.31 6.10 -29.27
N PHE A 368 -10.41 5.10 -29.27
CA PHE A 368 -10.65 3.81 -29.90
C PHE A 368 -11.81 3.06 -29.26
N GLY A 369 -11.86 2.97 -27.92
CA GLY A 369 -12.98 2.32 -27.21
C GLY A 369 -14.33 2.98 -27.51
N SER A 370 -14.37 4.31 -27.57
CA SER A 370 -15.58 5.05 -27.93
C SER A 370 -15.97 4.83 -29.40
N PHE A 371 -14.99 4.83 -30.31
CA PHE A 371 -15.21 4.56 -31.74
C PHE A 371 -15.81 3.17 -31.97
N VAL A 372 -15.26 2.12 -31.35
CA VAL A 372 -15.77 0.74 -31.49
C VAL A 372 -17.21 0.65 -30.99
N LEU A 373 -17.56 1.35 -29.91
CA LEU A 373 -18.94 1.39 -29.40
C LEU A 373 -19.91 2.02 -30.40
N PHE A 374 -19.58 3.17 -30.98
CA PHE A 374 -20.44 3.81 -31.97
C PHE A 374 -20.49 3.06 -33.31
N ALA A 375 -19.37 2.46 -33.73
CA ALA A 375 -19.35 1.58 -34.89
C ALA A 375 -20.23 0.33 -34.70
N ALA A 376 -20.25 -0.23 -33.48
CA ALA A 376 -21.16 -1.33 -33.12
C ALA A 376 -22.63 -0.90 -33.23
N TYR A 377 -23.00 0.30 -32.74
CA TYR A 377 -24.35 0.85 -32.93
C TYR A 377 -24.69 0.98 -34.41
N ALA A 378 -23.79 1.57 -35.21
CA ALA A 378 -24.02 1.78 -36.64
C ALA A 378 -24.21 0.46 -37.39
N LEU A 379 -23.36 -0.55 -37.11
CA LEU A 379 -23.48 -1.88 -37.72
C LEU A 379 -24.79 -2.56 -37.32
N ALA A 380 -25.16 -2.48 -36.05
CA ALA A 380 -26.37 -3.10 -35.53
C ALA A 380 -27.64 -2.49 -36.16
N PHE A 381 -27.69 -1.17 -36.30
CA PHE A 381 -28.81 -0.50 -36.98
C PHE A 381 -28.82 -0.74 -38.49
N TRP A 382 -27.67 -0.74 -39.15
CA TRP A 382 -27.60 -0.98 -40.60
C TRP A 382 -28.01 -2.41 -40.96
N TYR A 383 -27.38 -3.40 -40.31
CA TYR A 383 -27.67 -4.81 -40.59
C TYR A 383 -29.03 -5.23 -40.03
N GLY A 384 -29.36 -4.77 -38.82
CA GLY A 384 -30.66 -5.01 -38.20
C GLY A 384 -31.80 -4.36 -38.99
N GLY A 385 -31.62 -3.14 -39.48
CA GLY A 385 -32.59 -2.47 -40.35
C GLY A 385 -32.81 -3.22 -41.66
N LYS A 386 -31.73 -3.75 -42.28
CA LYS A 386 -31.84 -4.61 -43.46
C LYS A 386 -32.63 -5.89 -43.18
N LEU A 387 -32.39 -6.55 -42.05
CA LEU A 387 -33.14 -7.75 -41.63
C LEU A 387 -34.63 -7.47 -41.40
N VAL A 388 -34.97 -6.25 -40.94
CA VAL A 388 -36.37 -5.83 -40.81
C VAL A 388 -36.99 -5.59 -42.18
N ASP A 389 -36.26 -4.98 -43.12
CA ASP A 389 -36.70 -4.71 -44.49
C ASP A 389 -36.92 -6.01 -45.30
N ASP A 390 -36.02 -6.98 -45.12
CA ASP A 390 -36.11 -8.32 -45.71
C ASP A 390 -37.24 -9.17 -45.07
N GLY A 391 -37.83 -8.72 -43.95
CA GLY A 391 -38.93 -9.39 -43.25
C GLY A 391 -38.50 -10.57 -42.35
N ASP A 392 -37.21 -10.78 -42.17
CA ASP A 392 -36.65 -11.88 -41.36
C ASP A 392 -36.80 -11.64 -39.85
N ILE A 393 -36.83 -10.37 -39.42
CA ILE A 393 -36.97 -9.99 -38.00
C ILE A 393 -37.97 -8.84 -37.84
N SER A 394 -38.65 -8.82 -36.70
CA SER A 394 -39.49 -7.68 -36.32
C SER A 394 -38.66 -6.53 -35.74
N PHE A 395 -39.17 -5.30 -35.85
CA PHE A 395 -38.59 -4.12 -35.19
C PHE A 395 -38.42 -4.33 -33.67
N LYS A 396 -39.34 -5.06 -33.06
CA LYS A 396 -39.31 -5.45 -31.64
C LYS A 396 -38.11 -6.34 -31.32
N GLU A 397 -37.85 -7.37 -32.13
CA GLU A 397 -36.70 -8.27 -31.95
C GLU A 397 -35.37 -7.53 -32.18
N LEU A 398 -35.32 -6.61 -33.14
CA LEU A 398 -34.18 -5.72 -33.36
C LEU A 398 -33.89 -4.88 -32.12
N MET A 399 -34.88 -4.15 -31.60
CA MET A 399 -34.69 -3.28 -30.43
C MET A 399 -34.29 -4.06 -29.17
N ARG A 400 -34.87 -5.24 -28.97
CA ARG A 400 -34.55 -6.11 -27.82
C ARG A 400 -33.12 -6.62 -27.84
N THR A 401 -32.67 -7.16 -28.97
CA THR A 401 -31.29 -7.67 -29.12
C THR A 401 -30.27 -6.55 -28.96
N LEU A 402 -30.52 -5.39 -29.57
CA LEU A 402 -29.65 -4.22 -29.46
C LEU A 402 -29.51 -3.76 -28.00
N MET A 403 -30.63 -3.50 -27.32
CA MET A 403 -30.60 -2.99 -25.94
C MET A 403 -29.99 -4.00 -24.97
N ALA A 404 -30.33 -5.29 -25.09
CA ALA A 404 -29.83 -6.33 -24.18
C ALA A 404 -28.31 -6.50 -24.25
N ILE A 405 -27.73 -6.56 -25.45
CA ILE A 405 -26.29 -6.76 -25.63
C ILE A 405 -25.51 -5.49 -25.27
N MET A 406 -26.00 -4.32 -25.67
CA MET A 406 -25.25 -3.07 -25.52
C MET A 406 -25.27 -2.53 -24.09
N MET A 407 -26.37 -2.67 -23.36
CA MET A 407 -26.41 -2.35 -21.93
C MET A 407 -25.51 -3.28 -21.11
N SER A 408 -25.39 -4.54 -21.54
CA SER A 408 -24.52 -5.54 -20.90
C SER A 408 -23.03 -5.30 -21.16
N ALA A 409 -22.68 -4.75 -22.34
CA ALA A 409 -21.30 -4.41 -22.68
C ALA A 409 -20.68 -3.36 -21.73
N GLN A 410 -21.49 -2.48 -21.14
CA GLN A 410 -21.01 -1.47 -20.19
C GLN A 410 -20.47 -2.08 -18.88
N GLY A 411 -21.02 -3.22 -18.44
CA GLY A 411 -20.59 -3.90 -17.20
C GLY A 411 -19.16 -4.44 -17.26
N ILE A 412 -18.68 -4.81 -18.45
CA ILE A 412 -17.33 -5.39 -18.62
C ILE A 412 -16.22 -4.38 -18.33
N GLY A 413 -16.43 -3.11 -18.67
CA GLY A 413 -15.46 -2.05 -18.35
C GLY A 413 -15.17 -1.99 -16.85
N MET A 414 -16.18 -2.18 -16.01
CA MET A 414 -16.05 -2.19 -14.56
C MET A 414 -15.42 -3.49 -14.02
N ALA A 415 -15.57 -4.62 -14.71
CA ALA A 415 -14.85 -5.85 -14.34
C ALA A 415 -13.34 -5.75 -14.62
N SER A 416 -12.92 -4.96 -15.61
CA SER A 416 -11.50 -4.78 -15.94
C SER A 416 -10.69 -4.14 -14.81
N THR A 417 -11.30 -3.26 -13.99
CA THR A 417 -10.64 -2.64 -12.84
C THR A 417 -10.39 -3.65 -11.72
N PHE A 418 -11.23 -4.67 -11.55
CA PHE A 418 -10.97 -5.74 -10.57
C PHE A 418 -9.67 -6.50 -10.87
N VAL A 419 -9.41 -6.78 -12.15
CA VAL A 419 -8.17 -7.44 -12.58
C VAL A 419 -6.94 -6.55 -12.28
N ALA A 420 -7.11 -5.22 -12.20
CA ALA A 420 -6.07 -4.29 -11.76
C ALA A 420 -5.75 -4.44 -10.27
N ASP A 421 -6.76 -4.34 -9.43
CA ASP A 421 -6.58 -4.38 -7.98
C ASP A 421 -6.15 -5.77 -7.49
N SER A 422 -6.43 -6.82 -8.27
CA SER A 422 -6.07 -8.20 -7.94
C SER A 422 -4.57 -8.42 -7.76
N ASP A 423 -3.70 -7.79 -8.56
CA ASP A 423 -2.25 -8.04 -8.49
C ASP A 423 -1.65 -7.54 -7.16
N HIS A 424 -1.99 -6.32 -6.76
CA HIS A 424 -1.52 -5.73 -5.51
C HIS A 424 -2.02 -6.50 -4.29
N ALA A 425 -3.25 -6.96 -4.33
CA ALA A 425 -3.85 -7.67 -3.21
C ALA A 425 -3.40 -9.14 -3.13
N LEU A 426 -3.06 -9.80 -4.25
CA LEU A 426 -2.38 -11.10 -4.22
C LEU A 426 -0.96 -10.99 -3.66
N LYS A 427 -0.20 -9.95 -4.04
CA LYS A 427 1.13 -9.67 -3.46
C LYS A 427 1.07 -9.40 -1.97
N ALA A 428 0.11 -8.58 -1.52
CA ALA A 428 -0.12 -8.31 -0.11
C ALA A 428 -0.49 -9.58 0.67
N GLY A 429 -1.38 -10.41 0.12
CA GLY A 429 -1.75 -11.68 0.71
C GLY A 429 -0.57 -12.66 0.81
N LYS A 430 0.27 -12.72 -0.23
CA LYS A 430 1.52 -13.50 -0.22
C LYS A 430 2.43 -13.06 0.93
N SER A 431 2.61 -11.76 1.14
CA SER A 431 3.44 -11.24 2.25
C SER A 431 2.90 -11.69 3.61
N ILE A 432 1.60 -11.52 3.84
CA ILE A 432 0.95 -11.89 5.11
C ILE A 432 1.09 -13.40 5.38
N VAL A 433 0.86 -14.24 4.38
CA VAL A 433 0.97 -15.70 4.52
C VAL A 433 2.42 -16.13 4.68
N ALA A 434 3.35 -15.55 3.91
CA ALA A 434 4.77 -15.83 4.05
C ALA A 434 5.29 -15.48 5.46
N LEU A 435 4.81 -14.39 6.05
CA LEU A 435 5.17 -14.02 7.41
C LEU A 435 4.54 -14.96 8.45
N HIS A 436 3.29 -15.37 8.25
CA HIS A 436 2.60 -16.30 9.13
C HIS A 436 3.23 -17.69 9.13
N ASP A 437 3.63 -18.18 7.96
CA ASP A 437 4.21 -19.52 7.78
C ASP A 437 5.72 -19.55 8.07
N ARG A 438 6.36 -18.38 8.28
CA ARG A 438 7.77 -18.28 8.69
C ARG A 438 7.93 -18.78 10.12
N GLU A 439 8.68 -19.88 10.29
CA GLU A 439 9.12 -20.36 11.60
C GLU A 439 10.40 -19.59 12.04
N PRO A 440 10.35 -18.80 13.13
CA PRO A 440 11.52 -18.09 13.61
C PRO A 440 12.51 -19.06 14.29
N PRO A 441 13.83 -18.79 14.21
CA PRO A 441 14.84 -19.61 14.90
C PRO A 441 14.68 -19.63 16.43
N ILE A 442 14.14 -18.54 16.99
CA ILE A 442 13.81 -18.39 18.40
C ILE A 442 12.33 -18.04 18.45
N ASP A 443 11.50 -19.01 18.81
CA ASP A 443 10.04 -18.85 18.87
C ASP A 443 9.61 -18.52 20.30
N SER A 444 9.15 -17.27 20.49
CA SER A 444 8.64 -16.80 21.77
C SER A 444 7.32 -17.47 22.19
N PHE A 445 6.61 -18.10 21.26
CA PHE A 445 5.33 -18.78 21.52
C PHE A 445 5.49 -20.30 21.69
N ASP A 446 6.69 -20.85 21.54
CA ASP A 446 6.92 -22.27 21.83
C ASP A 446 6.87 -22.50 23.34
N GLU A 447 5.99 -23.40 23.77
CA GLU A 447 5.88 -23.78 25.18
C GLU A 447 6.91 -24.82 25.61
N LYS A 448 7.65 -25.40 24.65
CA LYS A 448 8.69 -26.38 24.91
C LYS A 448 9.90 -25.74 25.58
N GLY A 449 10.56 -26.50 26.45
CA GLY A 449 11.77 -26.07 27.13
C GLY A 449 11.76 -26.42 28.62
N LEU A 450 12.94 -26.37 29.23
CA LEU A 450 13.09 -26.56 30.67
C LEU A 450 12.60 -25.31 31.41
N ARG A 451 11.62 -25.46 32.30
CA ARG A 451 11.11 -24.40 33.19
C ARG A 451 11.44 -24.77 34.64
N PRO A 452 12.64 -24.46 35.13
CA PRO A 452 13.07 -24.86 36.47
C PRO A 452 12.20 -24.19 37.55
N ALA A 453 11.84 -24.95 38.59
CA ALA A 453 11.00 -24.47 39.69
C ALA A 453 11.75 -23.55 40.67
N LEU A 454 13.08 -23.64 40.70
CA LEU A 454 13.97 -22.81 41.52
C LEU A 454 15.01 -22.16 40.61
N LEU A 455 15.24 -20.85 40.77
CA LEU A 455 16.21 -20.08 40.00
C LEU A 455 17.32 -19.60 40.93
N GLU A 456 18.54 -20.14 40.77
CA GLU A 456 19.72 -19.71 41.55
C GLU A 456 20.23 -18.33 41.10
N GLY A 457 20.13 -18.03 39.80
CA GLY A 457 20.48 -16.72 39.24
C GLY A 457 21.92 -16.56 38.74
N THR A 458 22.73 -17.62 38.75
CA THR A 458 24.09 -17.61 38.17
C THR A 458 24.05 -17.55 36.64
N ILE A 459 24.87 -16.68 36.04
CA ILE A 459 24.96 -16.50 34.57
C ILE A 459 26.37 -16.84 34.11
N GLU A 460 26.48 -17.70 33.10
CA GLU A 460 27.78 -18.17 32.60
C GLU A 460 27.84 -18.12 31.07
N PHE A 461 28.85 -17.44 30.54
CA PHE A 461 29.21 -17.40 29.13
C PHE A 461 30.42 -18.31 28.89
N LYS A 462 30.29 -19.31 28.03
CA LYS A 462 31.37 -20.24 27.65
C LYS A 462 31.67 -20.15 26.16
N ASN A 463 32.85 -19.68 25.80
CA ASN A 463 33.37 -19.59 24.43
C ASN A 463 32.36 -18.96 23.45
N VAL A 464 31.65 -17.92 23.91
CA VAL A 464 30.59 -17.31 23.12
C VAL A 464 31.19 -16.48 21.99
N SER A 465 30.76 -16.79 20.77
CA SER A 465 31.10 -16.01 19.58
C SER A 465 29.83 -15.50 18.94
N PHE A 466 29.75 -14.19 18.68
CA PHE A 466 28.52 -13.55 18.22
C PHE A 466 28.77 -12.53 17.10
N ARG A 467 27.86 -12.54 16.13
CA ARG A 467 27.80 -11.64 14.98
C ARG A 467 26.36 -11.16 14.81
N TYR A 468 26.17 -9.87 14.58
CA TYR A 468 24.85 -9.35 14.24
C TYR A 468 24.45 -9.84 12.84
N PRO A 469 23.22 -10.36 12.65
CA PRO A 469 22.76 -10.85 11.34
C PRO A 469 22.80 -9.79 10.23
N THR A 470 22.63 -8.51 10.60
CA THR A 470 22.66 -7.37 9.67
C THR A 470 24.06 -6.97 9.21
N ARG A 471 25.11 -7.43 9.91
CA ARG A 471 26.53 -7.16 9.61
C ARG A 471 27.38 -8.42 9.86
N PRO A 472 27.18 -9.49 9.06
CA PRO A 472 27.81 -10.80 9.28
C PRO A 472 29.34 -10.77 9.15
N GLU A 473 29.89 -9.75 8.49
CA GLU A 473 31.32 -9.53 8.32
C GLU A 473 32.05 -9.09 9.60
N ILE A 474 31.33 -8.51 10.57
CA ILE A 474 31.92 -8.01 11.81
C ILE A 474 31.61 -8.97 12.97
N THR A 475 32.67 -9.55 13.54
CA THR A 475 32.55 -10.35 14.78
C THR A 475 32.70 -9.47 16.00
N VAL A 476 31.63 -9.35 16.79
CA VAL A 476 31.57 -8.50 17.99
C VAL A 476 32.15 -9.23 19.19
N LEU A 477 31.62 -10.42 19.51
CA LEU A 477 32.16 -11.26 20.59
C LEU A 477 33.01 -12.37 19.99
N LYS A 478 34.24 -12.52 20.49
CA LYS A 478 35.23 -13.52 20.03
C LYS A 478 35.68 -14.37 21.21
N ASN A 479 35.27 -15.64 21.25
CA ASN A 479 35.61 -16.57 22.34
C ASN A 479 35.38 -15.99 23.74
N TYR A 480 34.22 -15.36 23.94
CA TYR A 480 33.89 -14.63 25.16
C TYR A 480 33.57 -15.61 26.30
N ASN A 481 34.27 -15.45 27.43
CA ASN A 481 34.11 -16.27 28.63
C ASN A 481 33.93 -15.34 29.84
N LEU A 482 32.83 -15.50 30.58
CA LEU A 482 32.51 -14.70 31.76
C LEU A 482 31.55 -15.48 32.67
N THR A 483 31.77 -15.44 33.97
CA THR A 483 30.84 -15.99 34.98
C THR A 483 30.41 -14.87 35.92
N ILE A 484 29.10 -14.79 36.19
CA ILE A 484 28.47 -13.81 37.08
C ILE A 484 27.72 -14.58 38.16
N GLU A 485 28.12 -14.38 39.42
CA GLU A 485 27.54 -15.05 40.57
C GLU A 485 26.19 -14.42 40.96
N ALA A 486 25.32 -15.21 41.59
CA ALA A 486 24.00 -14.77 42.02
C ALA A 486 24.10 -13.58 43.02
N GLY A 487 23.36 -12.50 42.73
CA GLY A 487 23.35 -11.29 43.57
C GLY A 487 24.54 -10.34 43.34
N GLN A 488 25.48 -10.67 42.45
CA GLN A 488 26.60 -9.80 42.11
C GLN A 488 26.20 -8.70 41.12
N THR A 489 26.70 -7.48 41.34
CA THR A 489 26.63 -6.40 40.35
C THR A 489 27.90 -6.39 39.50
N VAL A 490 27.76 -6.53 38.19
CA VAL A 490 28.88 -6.52 37.24
C VAL A 490 28.77 -5.29 36.33
N ALA A 491 29.86 -4.51 36.24
CA ALA A 491 29.92 -3.32 35.41
C ALA A 491 30.72 -3.59 34.12
N PHE A 492 30.17 -3.23 32.96
CA PHE A 492 30.85 -3.32 31.67
C PHE A 492 31.40 -1.95 31.26
N CYS A 493 32.72 -1.85 31.11
CA CYS A 493 33.40 -0.64 30.63
C CYS A 493 34.25 -0.96 29.39
N GLY A 494 34.43 0.02 28.50
CA GLY A 494 35.17 -0.16 27.25
C GLY A 494 34.84 0.88 26.18
N PRO A 495 35.58 0.87 25.06
CA PRO A 495 35.36 1.81 23.95
C PRO A 495 34.00 1.63 23.27
N SER A 496 33.53 2.66 22.56
CA SER A 496 32.30 2.58 21.74
C SER A 496 32.44 1.46 20.70
N GLY A 497 31.43 0.60 20.56
CA GLY A 497 31.46 -0.57 19.68
C GLY A 497 32.25 -1.78 20.22
N GLY A 498 32.72 -1.75 21.47
CA GLY A 498 33.49 -2.84 22.08
C GLY A 498 32.70 -4.10 22.47
N GLY A 499 31.39 -4.18 22.21
CA GLY A 499 30.56 -5.35 22.54
C GLY A 499 30.18 -5.46 24.01
N LYS A 500 30.02 -4.33 24.70
CA LYS A 500 29.47 -4.25 26.07
C LYS A 500 27.98 -4.54 26.11
#